data_AF-A0A1I7WBL5-F1
#
_entry.id   AF-A0A1I7WBL5-F1
#
_cell.length_a   1.000
_cell.length_b   1.000
_cell.length_c   1.000
_cell.angle_alpha   90.00
_cell.angle_beta   90.00
_cell.angle_gamma   90.00
#
_symmetry.space_group_name_H-M   'P 1'
#
loop_
_entity.id
_entity.type
_entity.pdbx_description
1 polymer ?
#
loop_
_entity_poly.entity_id
_entity_poly.type
_entity_poly.pdbx_seq_one_letter_code
_entity_poly.pdbx_strand_id
1 'polypeptide(L)' 'MASSPRMTRVHFAVDVDSLYPPEFVMVTGSVQDLGKWDPQKGLMLIPDVDRP' A
#
# COMPACT_ATOMS: atom_id res chain seq x y z
N MET A 1 23.32 10.86 -21.49
CA MET A 1 21.88 11.15 -21.65
C MET A 1 21.20 10.75 -20.36
N ALA A 2 20.70 11.70 -19.57
CA ALA A 2 19.98 11.37 -18.34
C ALA A 2 18.51 11.17 -18.70
N SER A 3 18.03 9.92 -18.67
CA SER A 3 16.60 9.65 -18.76
C SER A 3 15.91 10.26 -17.55
N SER A 4 14.92 11.13 -17.79
CA SER A 4 14.07 11.66 -16.71
C SER A 4 13.41 10.48 -15.98
N PRO A 5 13.41 10.45 -14.63
CA PRO A 5 12.77 9.38 -13.90
C PRO A 5 11.28 9.32 -14.29
N ARG A 6 10.86 8.19 -14.87
CA ARG A 6 9.44 7.96 -15.16
C ARG A 6 8.72 7.69 -13.85
N MET A 7 7.92 8.66 -13.41
CA MET A 7 7.01 8.45 -12.30
C MET A 7 5.93 7.47 -12.75
N THR A 8 5.80 6.35 -12.05
CA THR A 8 4.78 5.32 -12.32
C THR A 8 3.85 5.28 -11.12
N ARG A 9 2.54 5.37 -11.35
CA ARG A 9 1.54 5.16 -10.32
C ARG A 9 1.27 3.67 -10.17
N VAL A 10 1.35 3.18 -8.95
CA VAL A 10 1.10 1.77 -8.61
C VAL A 10 -0.04 1.74 -7.59
N HIS A 11 -1.02 0.89 -7.82
CA HIS A 11 -2.15 0.65 -6.92
C HIS A 11 -1.98 -0.73 -6.29
N PHE A 12 -2.16 -0.83 -4.98
CA PHE A 12 -2.12 -2.10 -4.23
C PHE A 12 -3.53 -2.49 -3.83
N ALA A 13 -3.90 -3.74 -4.05
CA ALA A 13 -5.17 -4.32 -3.62
C ALA A 13 -4.91 -5.73 -3.07
N VAL A 14 -5.66 -6.11 -2.04
CA VAL A 14 -5.63 -7.45 -1.45
C VAL A 14 -7.03 -7.81 -0.99
N ASP A 15 -7.44 -9.03 -1.28
CA ASP A 15 -8.71 -9.58 -0.81
C ASP A 15 -8.45 -10.25 0.55
N VAL A 16 -9.24 -9.91 1.56
CA VAL A 16 -9.08 -10.37 2.95
C VAL A 16 -10.40 -10.95 3.43
N ASP A 17 -10.43 -12.21 3.88
CA ASP A 17 -11.67 -12.92 4.21
C ASP A 17 -12.47 -12.26 5.34
N SER A 18 -11.78 -11.76 6.37
CA SER A 18 -12.41 -11.06 7.49
C SER A 18 -11.42 -10.13 8.19
N LEU A 19 -11.84 -8.90 8.46
CA LEU A 19 -11.18 -7.96 9.35
C LEU A 19 -12.10 -7.69 10.54
N TYR A 20 -11.59 -7.84 11.76
CA TYR A 20 -12.32 -7.53 12.99
C TYR A 20 -11.94 -6.14 13.49
N PRO A 21 -12.87 -5.26 13.86
CA PRO A 21 -12.50 -3.98 14.47
C PRO A 21 -11.62 -4.20 15.72
N PRO A 22 -10.45 -3.54 15.85
CA PRO A 22 -9.96 -2.40 15.07
C PRO A 22 -8.88 -2.73 14.00
N GLU A 23 -8.87 -3.94 13.43
CA GLU A 23 -7.92 -4.36 12.40
C GLU A 23 -8.00 -3.53 11.12
N PHE A 24 -6.86 -3.38 10.44
CA PHE A 24 -6.72 -2.64 9.20
C PHE A 24 -5.58 -3.24 8.38
N VAL A 25 -5.59 -2.98 7.08
CA VAL A 25 -4.56 -3.45 6.14
C VAL A 25 -3.65 -2.29 5.78
N MET A 26 -2.36 -2.56 5.69
CA MET A 26 -1.37 -1.60 5.21
C MET A 26 -0.41 -2.26 4.21
N VAL A 27 0.20 -1.42 3.37
CA VAL A 27 1.32 -1.80 2.52
C VAL A 27 2.62 -1.20 3.07
N THR A 28 3.65 -2.03 3.19
CA THR A 28 5.03 -1.62 3.48
C THR A 28 5.97 -2.39 2.56
N GLY A 29 7.20 -1.88 2.38
CA GLY A 29 8.15 -2.45 1.43
C GLY A 29 9.55 -1.87 1.56
N SER A 30 10.44 -2.31 0.69
CA SER A 30 11.87 -1.99 0.75
C SER A 30 12.23 -0.54 0.42
N VAL A 31 11.36 0.18 -0.29
CA VAL A 31 11.61 1.55 -0.74
C VAL A 31 11.16 2.57 0.30
N GLN A 32 11.70 3.79 0.18
CA GLN A 32 11.37 4.88 1.09
C GLN A 32 9.88 5.22 1.11
N ASP A 33 9.24 5.22 -0.06
CA ASP A 33 7.80 5.51 -0.20
C ASP A 33 6.89 4.47 0.47
N LEU A 34 7.43 3.28 0.79
CA LEU A 34 6.73 2.20 1.48
C LEU A 34 7.28 1.94 2.89
N GLY A 35 8.07 2.86 3.45
CA GLY A 35 8.47 2.81 4.86
C GLY A 35 9.68 1.92 5.18
N LYS A 36 10.40 1.37 4.19
CA LYS A 36 11.60 0.52 4.42
C LYS A 36 11.36 -0.64 5.40
N TRP A 37 10.25 -1.34 5.24
CA TRP A 37 9.80 -2.44 6.11
C TRP A 37 9.50 -2.04 7.56
N ASP A 38 9.39 -0.75 7.86
CA ASP A 38 8.88 -0.27 9.15
C ASP A 38 7.34 -0.19 9.09
N PRO A 39 6.61 -1.04 9.82
CA PRO A 39 5.15 -1.05 9.79
C PRO A 39 4.54 0.25 10.33
N GLN A 40 5.25 1.01 11.18
CA GLN A 40 4.76 2.31 11.63
C GLN A 40 4.78 3.38 10.54
N LYS A 41 5.49 3.11 9.44
CA LYS A 41 5.60 3.96 8.24
C LYS A 41 4.86 3.40 7.03
N GLY A 42 4.09 2.33 7.21
CA GLY A 42 3.27 1.74 6.14
C GLY A 42 2.16 2.67 5.68
N LEU A 43 1.66 2.44 4.47
CA LEU A 43 0.50 3.15 3.93
C LEU A 43 -0.77 2.32 4.17
N MET A 44 -1.74 2.89 4.85
CA MET A 44 -3.02 2.22 5.11
C MET A 44 -3.80 2.05 3.80
N LEU A 45 -4.26 0.83 3.52
CA LEU A 45 -5.18 0.57 2.42
C LEU A 45 -6.60 0.97 2.86
N ILE A 46 -7.37 1.49 1.90
CA ILE A 46 -8.77 1.82 2.11
C ILE A 46 -9.65 0.68 1.57
N PRO A 47 -10.81 0.41 2.19
CA PRO A 47 -11.78 -0.51 1.61
C PRO A 47 -12.18 -0.06 0.20
N ASP A 48 -12.10 -0.97 -0.76
CA ASP A 48 -12.57 -0.72 -2.12
C ASP A 48 -14.09 -0.91 -2.13
N VAL A 49 -14.82 0.21 -2.09
CA VAL A 49 -16.30 0.21 -2.06
C VAL A 49 -16.93 -0.23 -3.40
N ASP A 50 -16.14 -0.21 -4.49
CA ASP A 50 -16.61 -0.54 -5.83
C ASP A 50 -16.36 -2.01 -6.20
N ARG A 51 -15.71 -2.77 -5.32
CA ARG A 51 -15.37 -4.19 -5.52
C ARG A 51 -16.16 -5.06 -4.53
N PRO A 52 -17.11 -5.88 -5.02
CA PRO A 52 -18.02 -6.67 -4.19
C PRO A 52 -17.35 -7.83 -3.46
#